data_AF-A0A2T4IWM3-F1
#
_entry.id   AF-A0A2T4IWM3-F1
#
_cell.length_a   1.000
_cell.length_b   1.000
_cell.length_c   1.000
_cell.angle_alpha   90.00
_cell.angle_beta   90.00
_cell.angle_gamma   90.00
#
_symmetry.space_group_name_H-M   'P 1'
#
loop_
_entity.id
_entity.type
_entity.pdbx_description
1 polymer ?
#
loop_
_entity_poly.entity_id
_entity_poly.type
_entity_poly.pdbx_seq_one_letter_code
_entity_poly.pdbx_strand_id
1 'polypeptide(L)'
;MDEEQKGHKKETYKVQIDKQKFETDNPTPTARELLTLAGKVPVEHFALYLKDKGQPKRLELDERVDLREPGVEKFVTLPLDQTEGLGAGRRQFSLPQEDEEWLESLGLIYELVAEGGTPRVIIYGWVLPAGYKVEKADINVRIDPGYPDAQIDMVYFSPALVRRDGRAIAATSDDSFDGKVWQRWSRHRTSANPWRPGLDSLSTHFALIDDWLARELRKG
;
A
#
# COMPACT_ATOMS: atom_id res chain seq x y z
N MET A 1 34.09 45.20 12.12
CA MET A 1 32.81 44.64 12.56
C MET A 1 31.75 45.57 12.02
N ASP A 2 31.07 45.16 10.97
CA ASP A 2 29.62 44.97 10.99
C ASP A 2 29.21 44.44 9.61
N GLU A 3 28.77 43.19 9.59
CA GLU A 3 28.31 42.48 8.40
C GLU A 3 26.97 43.08 7.96
N GLU A 4 26.95 43.68 6.77
CA GLU A 4 25.73 44.02 6.07
C GLU A 4 24.95 42.75 5.72
N GLN A 5 23.95 42.41 6.54
CA GLN A 5 22.88 41.50 6.18
C GLN A 5 22.08 42.12 5.02
N LYS A 6 22.45 41.76 3.78
CA LYS A 6 21.62 41.98 2.60
C LYS A 6 20.32 41.18 2.75
N GLY A 7 19.24 41.90 3.08
CA GLY A 7 17.88 41.38 3.03
C GLY A 7 17.60 40.80 1.64
N HIS A 8 17.55 39.47 1.57
CA HIS A 8 17.11 38.79 0.36
C HIS A 8 15.64 39.18 0.14
N LYS A 9 15.36 39.90 -0.95
CA LYS A 9 13.99 39.99 -1.48
C LYS A 9 13.48 38.55 -1.58
N LYS A 10 12.43 38.21 -0.83
CA LYS A 10 11.69 36.98 -1.08
C LYS A 10 11.06 37.13 -2.45
N GLU A 11 11.72 36.62 -3.49
CA GLU A 11 11.13 36.53 -4.81
C GLU A 11 10.01 35.51 -4.73
N THR A 12 8.77 35.98 -4.86
CA THR A 12 7.60 35.12 -4.84
C THR A 12 7.34 34.59 -6.25
N TYR A 13 7.33 33.28 -6.40
CA TYR A 13 7.07 32.59 -7.65
C TYR A 13 5.59 32.20 -7.73
N LYS A 14 4.99 32.44 -8.90
CA LYS A 14 3.59 32.12 -9.18
C LYS A 14 3.50 30.80 -9.89
N VAL A 15 2.76 29.86 -9.33
CA VAL A 15 2.48 28.55 -9.93
C VAL A 15 0.98 28.38 -10.10
N GLN A 16 0.59 27.60 -11.10
CA GLN A 16 -0.80 27.27 -11.36
C GLN A 16 -0.98 25.76 -11.23
N ILE A 17 -1.78 25.29 -10.28
CA ILE A 17 -2.06 23.88 -10.02
C ILE A 17 -3.57 23.68 -10.17
N ASP A 18 -4.03 22.75 -11.01
CA ASP A 18 -5.45 22.51 -11.29
C ASP A 18 -6.23 23.75 -11.74
N LYS A 19 -5.57 24.66 -12.48
CA LYS A 19 -6.08 25.98 -12.89
C LYS A 19 -6.24 27.00 -11.75
N GLN A 20 -5.94 26.63 -10.50
CA GLN A 20 -5.83 27.55 -9.38
C GLN A 20 -4.42 28.12 -9.29
N LYS A 21 -4.28 29.36 -8.82
CA LYS A 21 -2.98 30.05 -8.72
C LYS A 21 -2.51 30.03 -7.27
N PHE A 22 -1.26 29.65 -7.07
CA PHE A 22 -0.57 29.62 -5.79
C PHE A 22 0.74 30.40 -5.89
N GLU A 23 1.26 30.81 -4.74
CA GLU A 23 2.49 31.56 -4.61
C GLU A 23 3.43 30.84 -3.63
N THR A 24 4.70 30.74 -3.99
CA THR A 24 5.75 30.12 -3.16
C THR A 24 6.99 30.99 -3.15
N ASP A 25 7.69 31.06 -2.02
CA ASP A 25 9.00 31.73 -1.89
C ASP A 25 10.18 30.78 -2.15
N ASN A 26 9.90 29.49 -2.39
CA ASN A 26 10.89 28.52 -2.80
C ASN A 26 11.06 28.53 -4.34
N PRO A 27 12.26 28.85 -4.87
CA PRO A 27 12.53 28.82 -6.31
C PRO A 27 12.61 27.40 -6.89
N THR A 28 12.90 26.39 -6.06
CA THR A 28 13.08 25.00 -6.48
C THR A 28 12.26 24.01 -5.63
N PRO A 29 10.92 24.17 -5.58
CA PRO A 29 10.07 23.31 -4.77
C PRO A 29 10.06 21.87 -5.28
N THR A 30 9.84 20.93 -4.37
CA THR A 30 9.57 19.53 -4.74
C THR A 30 8.12 19.35 -5.18
N ALA A 31 7.82 18.27 -5.90
CA ALA A 31 6.44 17.92 -6.22
C ALA A 31 5.58 17.72 -4.96
N ARG A 32 6.16 17.15 -3.88
CA ARG A 32 5.54 17.05 -2.55
C ARG A 32 5.13 18.43 -2.00
N GLU A 33 6.02 19.42 -2.08
CA GLU A 33 5.74 20.78 -1.60
C GLU A 33 4.65 21.45 -2.44
N LEU A 34 4.65 21.26 -3.76
CA LEU A 34 3.61 21.78 -4.66
C LEU A 34 2.24 21.13 -4.42
N LEU A 35 2.18 19.82 -4.20
CA LEU A 35 0.96 19.10 -3.84
C LEU A 35 0.41 19.58 -2.48
N THR A 36 1.30 19.75 -1.50
CA THR A 36 0.94 20.27 -0.18
C THR A 36 0.41 21.71 -0.28
N LEU A 37 1.05 22.55 -1.09
CA LEU A 37 0.62 23.93 -1.36
C LEU A 37 -0.79 23.98 -1.97
N ALA A 38 -1.13 23.01 -2.82
CA ALA A 38 -2.46 22.84 -3.41
C ALA A 38 -3.48 22.15 -2.49
N GLY A 39 -3.12 21.84 -1.24
CA GLY A 39 -3.99 21.15 -0.27
C GLY A 39 -4.24 19.67 -0.58
N LYS A 40 -3.39 19.05 -1.41
CA LYS A 40 -3.51 17.64 -1.82
C LYS A 40 -2.76 16.74 -0.83
N VAL A 41 -3.38 16.48 0.31
CA VAL A 41 -2.82 15.65 1.40
C VAL A 41 -3.79 14.50 1.71
N PRO A 42 -3.34 13.23 1.81
CA PRO A 42 -1.95 12.76 1.68
C PRO A 42 -1.40 12.94 0.27
N VAL A 43 -0.16 13.43 0.13
CA VAL A 43 0.45 13.74 -1.17
C VAL A 43 0.64 12.48 -2.02
N GLU A 44 0.76 11.33 -1.36
CA GLU A 44 0.93 10.01 -1.97
C GLU A 44 -0.29 9.57 -2.80
N HIS A 45 -1.46 10.22 -2.61
CA HIS A 45 -2.69 9.94 -3.35
C HIS A 45 -2.84 10.82 -4.61
N PHE A 46 -1.84 11.61 -4.96
CA PHE A 46 -1.91 12.53 -6.10
C PHE A 46 -0.63 12.50 -6.91
N ALA A 47 -0.75 12.35 -8.23
CA ALA A 47 0.37 12.55 -9.14
C ALA A 47 0.38 13.99 -9.61
N LEU A 48 1.57 14.59 -9.63
CA LEU A 48 1.79 15.93 -10.16
C LEU A 48 2.40 15.83 -11.55
N TYR A 49 1.77 16.49 -12.52
CA TYR A 49 2.27 16.59 -13.89
C TYR A 49 2.65 18.02 -14.20
N LEU A 50 3.85 18.24 -14.72
CA LEU A 50 4.27 19.51 -15.30
C LEU A 50 3.78 19.60 -16.74
N LYS A 51 3.02 20.66 -17.02
CA LYS A 51 2.45 20.93 -18.34
C LYS A 51 3.30 21.97 -19.09
N ASP A 52 4.35 21.49 -19.74
CA ASP A 52 5.10 22.26 -20.73
C ASP A 52 4.40 22.21 -22.12
N LYS A 53 4.92 22.90 -23.13
CA LYS A 53 4.41 22.99 -24.51
C LYS A 53 4.27 21.65 -25.26
N GLY A 54 4.60 20.53 -24.62
CA GLY A 54 4.51 19.17 -25.15
C GLY A 54 3.61 18.25 -24.31
N GLN A 55 4.02 16.99 -24.19
CA GLN A 55 3.33 16.01 -23.35
C GLN A 55 3.55 16.32 -21.86
N PRO A 56 2.52 16.17 -21.00
CA PRO A 56 2.67 16.37 -19.56
C PRO A 56 3.73 15.41 -19.00
N LYS A 57 4.73 15.96 -18.30
CA LYS A 57 5.76 15.16 -17.63
C LYS A 57 5.32 14.86 -16.20
N ARG A 58 5.23 13.59 -15.83
CA ARG A 58 5.04 13.17 -14.43
C ARG A 58 6.27 13.53 -13.61
N LEU A 59 6.06 14.11 -12.43
CA LEU A 59 7.10 14.43 -11.47
C LEU A 59 7.04 13.46 -10.29
N GLU A 60 8.20 12.96 -9.85
CA GLU A 60 8.30 12.18 -8.62
C GLU A 60 8.18 13.09 -7.38
N LEU A 61 7.70 12.56 -6.25
CA LEU A 61 7.41 13.36 -5.04
C LEU A 61 8.61 14.18 -4.55
N ASP A 62 9.82 13.62 -4.64
CA ASP A 62 11.07 14.26 -4.22
C ASP A 62 11.81 14.94 -5.39
N GLU A 63 11.25 14.94 -6.60
CA GLU A 63 11.80 15.66 -7.75
C GLU A 63 11.61 17.16 -7.56
N ARG A 64 12.71 17.91 -7.72
CA ARG A 64 12.73 19.38 -7.63
C ARG A 64 12.45 19.99 -9.00
N VAL A 65 11.60 21.00 -9.01
CA VAL A 65 11.26 21.76 -10.22
C VAL A 65 11.81 23.17 -10.08
N ASP A 66 12.59 23.65 -11.05
CA ASP A 66 13.09 25.02 -11.04
C ASP A 66 12.06 25.98 -11.62
N LEU A 67 11.43 26.79 -10.78
CA LEU A 67 10.38 27.75 -11.20
C LEU A 67 10.90 28.94 -12.00
N ARG A 68 12.23 29.06 -12.17
CA ARG A 68 12.85 30.12 -12.96
C ARG A 68 12.90 29.81 -14.45
N GLU A 69 12.63 28.56 -14.84
CA GLU A 69 12.60 28.15 -16.24
C GLU A 69 11.30 28.58 -16.92
N PRO A 70 11.36 29.18 -18.14
CA PRO A 70 10.15 29.61 -18.83
C PRO A 70 9.29 28.41 -19.25
N GLY A 71 8.04 28.36 -18.79
CA GLY A 71 7.06 27.31 -19.15
C GLY A 71 6.71 26.32 -18.03
N VAL A 72 7.40 26.38 -16.89
CA VAL A 72 7.19 25.47 -15.74
C VAL A 72 6.13 25.94 -14.74
N GLU A 73 5.31 26.92 -15.12
CA GLU A 73 4.38 27.58 -14.19
C GLU A 73 3.07 26.80 -14.03
N LYS A 74 2.87 25.72 -14.81
CA LYS A 74 1.57 25.04 -14.93
C LYS A 74 1.70 23.58 -14.57
N PHE A 75 0.98 23.20 -13.52
CA PHE A 75 0.88 21.85 -13.03
C PHE A 75 -0.57 21.37 -13.06
N VAL A 76 -0.74 20.07 -13.21
CA VAL A 76 -2.03 19.39 -13.10
C VAL A 76 -1.85 18.25 -12.11
N THR A 77 -2.77 18.15 -11.17
CA THR A 77 -2.87 16.98 -10.30
C THR A 77 -3.85 16.00 -10.89
N LEU A 78 -3.50 14.73 -10.84
CA LEU A 78 -4.46 13.65 -11.03
C LEU A 78 -4.57 12.92 -9.70
N PRO A 79 -5.79 12.69 -9.18
CA PRO A 79 -5.98 11.71 -8.12
C PRO A 79 -5.38 10.41 -8.62
N LEU A 80 -4.40 9.91 -7.87
CA LEU A 80 -4.04 8.52 -7.99
C LEU A 80 -5.17 7.81 -7.25
N ASP A 81 -6.15 7.31 -8.01
CA ASP A 81 -6.79 6.06 -7.56
C ASP A 81 -5.61 5.14 -7.19
N GLN A 82 -5.64 4.52 -6.01
CA GLN A 82 -4.49 3.88 -5.36
C GLN A 82 -3.90 2.67 -6.13
N THR A 83 -4.07 2.61 -7.45
CA THR A 83 -3.58 1.62 -8.38
C THR A 83 -2.40 2.09 -9.26
N GLU A 84 -2.09 3.39 -9.34
CA GLU A 84 -1.10 3.91 -10.33
C GLU A 84 0.29 4.33 -9.77
N GLY A 85 0.60 4.01 -8.52
CA GLY A 85 1.91 4.34 -7.90
C GLY A 85 2.71 3.14 -7.36
N LEU A 86 2.05 2.03 -7.09
CA LEU A 86 2.66 0.78 -6.65
C LEU A 86 2.18 -0.26 -7.64
N GLY A 87 2.92 -0.40 -8.76
CA GLY A 87 2.47 -0.98 -10.03
C GLY A 87 1.25 -1.87 -9.91
N ALA A 88 0.12 -1.43 -10.50
CA ALA A 88 -1.18 -2.08 -10.44
C ALA A 88 -1.02 -3.60 -10.33
N GLY A 89 -1.07 -4.08 -9.10
CA GLY A 89 -0.84 -5.48 -8.83
C GLY A 89 -1.78 -6.30 -9.71
N ARG A 90 -1.36 -7.46 -10.19
CA ARG A 90 -2.19 -8.31 -11.06
C ARG A 90 -3.62 -8.45 -10.51
N ARG A 91 -4.61 -8.31 -11.39
CA ARG A 91 -6.06 -8.44 -11.09
C ARG A 91 -6.66 -9.49 -12.01
N GLN A 92 -6.43 -10.77 -11.71
CA GLN A 92 -6.85 -11.90 -12.56
C GLN A 92 -8.27 -12.39 -12.25
N PHE A 93 -8.85 -11.95 -11.14
CA PHE A 93 -10.22 -12.19 -10.74
C PHE A 93 -10.75 -10.97 -9.96
N SER A 94 -12.05 -10.93 -9.69
CA SER A 94 -12.72 -9.88 -8.92
C SER A 94 -13.21 -10.43 -7.59
N LEU A 95 -13.29 -9.55 -6.59
CA LEU A 95 -13.83 -9.86 -5.27
C LEU A 95 -15.17 -9.13 -5.06
N PRO A 96 -15.92 -9.48 -4.00
CA PRO A 96 -17.01 -8.65 -3.52
C PRO A 96 -16.54 -7.21 -3.25
N GLN A 97 -17.41 -6.23 -3.49
CA GLN A 97 -17.08 -4.80 -3.33
C GLN A 97 -16.52 -4.47 -1.93
N GLU A 98 -17.10 -5.05 -0.87
CA GLU A 98 -16.64 -4.84 0.52
C GLU A 98 -15.16 -5.23 0.70
N ASP A 99 -14.73 -6.31 0.06
CA ASP A 99 -13.36 -6.80 0.16
C ASP A 99 -12.38 -5.93 -0.63
N GLU A 100 -12.78 -5.46 -1.81
CA GLU A 100 -11.96 -4.55 -2.62
C GLU A 100 -11.78 -3.20 -1.90
N GLU A 101 -12.87 -2.63 -1.37
CA GLU A 101 -12.84 -1.40 -0.57
C GLU A 101 -11.95 -1.57 0.69
N TRP A 102 -12.03 -2.72 1.35
CA TRP A 102 -11.17 -3.01 2.49
C TRP A 102 -9.70 -3.12 2.07
N LEU A 103 -9.38 -3.85 0.99
CA LEU A 103 -8.02 -4.00 0.48
C LEU A 103 -7.40 -2.64 0.11
N GLU A 104 -8.18 -1.76 -0.52
CA GLU A 104 -7.77 -0.39 -0.83
C GLU A 104 -7.53 0.42 0.45
N SER A 105 -8.42 0.30 1.45
CA SER A 105 -8.29 1.02 2.72
C SER A 105 -7.00 0.71 3.49
N LEU A 106 -6.35 -0.43 3.23
CA LEU A 106 -5.08 -0.80 3.85
C LEU A 106 -3.92 0.11 3.42
N GLY A 107 -4.01 0.76 2.25
CA GLY A 107 -2.90 1.50 1.66
C GLY A 107 -1.67 0.62 1.34
N LEU A 108 -1.87 -0.69 1.22
CA LEU A 108 -0.84 -1.67 0.88
C LEU A 108 -1.01 -2.13 -0.57
N ILE A 109 0.09 -2.57 -1.18
CA ILE A 109 0.03 -3.25 -2.47
C ILE A 109 -0.67 -4.59 -2.24
N TYR A 110 -1.65 -4.89 -3.08
CA TYR A 110 -2.23 -6.23 -3.15
C TYR A 110 -2.35 -6.71 -4.59
N GLU A 111 -2.42 -8.02 -4.77
CA GLU A 111 -2.60 -8.73 -6.04
C GLU A 111 -3.71 -9.78 -5.92
N LEU A 112 -4.49 -9.94 -6.98
CA LEU A 112 -5.48 -10.99 -7.17
C LEU A 112 -4.94 -11.91 -8.26
N VAL A 113 -4.34 -13.03 -7.86
CA VAL A 113 -3.64 -13.97 -8.76
C VAL A 113 -4.36 -15.31 -8.75
N ALA A 114 -4.55 -15.90 -9.93
CA ALA A 114 -5.10 -17.23 -10.10
C ALA A 114 -4.06 -18.13 -10.81
N GLU A 115 -3.46 -19.05 -10.05
CA GLU A 115 -2.53 -20.06 -10.58
C GLU A 115 -3.21 -21.43 -10.53
N GLY A 116 -3.22 -22.16 -11.66
CA GLY A 116 -3.80 -23.50 -11.71
C GLY A 116 -5.29 -23.58 -11.31
N GLY A 117 -6.04 -22.49 -11.49
CA GLY A 117 -7.46 -22.42 -11.07
C GLY A 117 -7.69 -22.20 -9.58
N THR A 118 -6.64 -21.85 -8.82
CA THR A 118 -6.74 -21.49 -7.39
C THR A 118 -6.56 -19.99 -7.24
N PRO A 119 -7.65 -19.20 -7.10
CA PRO A 119 -7.54 -17.77 -6.90
C PRO A 119 -7.03 -17.47 -5.48
N ARG A 120 -6.09 -16.53 -5.38
CA ARG A 120 -5.52 -16.07 -4.12
C ARG A 120 -5.37 -14.56 -4.11
N VAL A 121 -5.57 -13.99 -2.94
CA VAL A 121 -5.29 -12.58 -2.64
C VAL A 121 -3.92 -12.53 -2.00
N ILE A 122 -3.01 -11.74 -2.56
CA ILE A 122 -1.68 -11.46 -2.01
C ILE A 122 -1.68 -10.03 -1.50
N ILE A 123 -1.25 -9.80 -0.26
CA ILE A 123 -1.04 -8.47 0.33
C ILE A 123 0.43 -8.36 0.70
N TYR A 124 1.09 -7.32 0.22
CA TYR A 124 2.52 -7.12 0.38
C TYR A 124 2.84 -6.27 1.60
N GLY A 125 3.93 -6.62 2.30
CA GLY A 125 4.47 -5.80 3.37
C GLY A 125 3.58 -5.66 4.61
N TRP A 126 2.81 -6.70 4.94
CA TRP A 126 2.02 -6.77 6.18
C TRP A 126 2.91 -6.62 7.40
N VAL A 127 2.52 -5.76 8.34
CA VAL A 127 3.30 -5.49 9.57
C VAL A 127 3.02 -6.58 10.59
N LEU A 128 4.07 -7.21 11.09
CA LEU A 128 3.97 -8.30 12.05
C LEU A 128 4.11 -7.81 13.50
N PRO A 129 3.50 -8.50 14.47
CA PRO A 129 3.73 -8.22 15.89
C PRO A 129 5.20 -8.37 16.30
N ALA A 130 5.63 -7.57 17.27
CA ALA A 130 6.97 -7.68 17.83
C ALA A 130 7.19 -9.06 18.45
N GLY A 131 8.17 -9.81 17.93
CA GLY A 131 8.44 -11.19 18.36
C GLY A 131 8.84 -12.12 17.22
N TYR A 132 8.60 -11.71 15.97
CA TYR A 132 9.14 -12.38 14.79
C TYR A 132 10.48 -11.78 14.35
N LYS A 133 11.32 -12.57 13.69
CA LYS A 133 12.65 -12.13 13.21
C LYS A 133 12.56 -11.07 12.11
N VAL A 134 11.44 -11.02 11.39
CA VAL A 134 11.13 -10.02 10.36
C VAL A 134 10.03 -9.11 10.88
N GLU A 135 10.08 -7.83 10.50
CA GLU A 135 9.07 -6.83 10.88
C GLU A 135 7.87 -6.82 9.93
N LYS A 136 8.10 -7.21 8.68
CA LYS A 136 7.07 -7.30 7.64
C LYS A 136 7.18 -8.63 6.90
N ALA A 137 6.04 -9.12 6.44
CA ALA A 137 5.95 -10.25 5.51
C ALA A 137 4.81 -10.03 4.53
N ASP A 138 4.93 -10.61 3.35
CA ASP A 138 3.83 -10.75 2.42
C ASP A 138 2.89 -11.85 2.94
N ILE A 139 1.60 -11.64 2.76
CA ILE A 139 0.55 -12.58 3.13
C ILE A 139 -0.20 -12.97 1.86
N ASN A 140 -0.54 -14.25 1.70
CA ASN A 140 -1.64 -14.61 0.82
C ASN A 140 -2.69 -15.46 1.50
N VAL A 141 -3.90 -15.39 0.97
CA VAL A 141 -5.04 -16.24 1.34
C VAL A 141 -5.67 -16.81 0.08
N ARG A 142 -6.14 -18.05 0.18
CA ARG A 142 -6.82 -18.74 -0.91
C ARG A 142 -8.32 -18.40 -0.86
N ILE A 143 -8.88 -18.09 -2.03
CA ILE A 143 -10.30 -17.87 -2.23
C ILE A 143 -10.90 -19.12 -2.84
N ASP A 144 -11.81 -19.78 -2.13
CA ASP A 144 -12.47 -20.97 -2.65
C ASP A 144 -13.76 -20.61 -3.41
N PRO A 145 -14.19 -21.46 -4.36
CA PRO A 145 -15.48 -21.30 -5.03
C PRO A 145 -16.62 -21.20 -4.02
N GLY A 146 -17.46 -20.17 -4.15
CA GLY A 146 -18.58 -19.91 -3.24
C GLY A 146 -18.27 -18.87 -2.16
N TYR A 147 -17.05 -18.32 -2.10
CA TYR A 147 -16.78 -17.10 -1.35
C TYR A 147 -17.70 -15.95 -1.84
N PRO A 148 -18.30 -15.12 -0.96
CA PRO A 148 -18.02 -14.96 0.47
C PRO A 148 -18.77 -15.91 1.43
N ASP A 149 -19.62 -16.81 0.93
CA ASP A 149 -20.31 -17.79 1.80
C ASP A 149 -19.41 -18.97 2.19
N ALA A 150 -18.42 -19.28 1.34
CA ALA A 150 -17.38 -20.26 1.63
C ALA A 150 -16.30 -19.68 2.55
N GLN A 151 -15.83 -20.50 3.49
CA GLN A 151 -14.85 -20.09 4.48
C GLN A 151 -13.44 -19.88 3.88
N ILE A 152 -12.70 -18.95 4.49
CA ILE A 152 -11.24 -18.88 4.38
C ILE A 152 -10.64 -19.42 5.68
N ASP A 153 -9.72 -20.38 5.58
CA ASP A 153 -9.18 -21.15 6.72
C ASP A 153 -7.64 -21.29 6.75
N MET A 154 -6.95 -20.76 5.75
CA MET A 154 -5.50 -20.83 5.62
C MET A 154 -4.90 -19.46 5.36
N VAL A 155 -3.71 -19.26 5.91
CA VAL A 155 -2.87 -18.10 5.66
C VAL A 155 -1.47 -18.55 5.29
N TYR A 156 -0.83 -17.80 4.41
CA TYR A 156 0.45 -18.12 3.82
C TYR A 156 1.38 -16.92 3.93
N PHE A 157 2.62 -17.11 4.38
CA PHE A 157 3.57 -16.03 4.62
C PHE A 157 4.83 -16.15 3.77
N SER A 158 5.33 -15.02 3.27
CA SER A 158 6.66 -14.93 2.66
C SER A 158 7.38 -13.64 3.09
N PRO A 159 8.60 -13.69 3.63
CA PRO A 159 9.37 -14.88 3.93
C PRO A 159 8.73 -15.74 5.03
N ALA A 160 9.18 -16.99 5.18
CA ALA A 160 8.72 -17.88 6.24
C ALA A 160 8.94 -17.24 7.62
N LEU A 161 7.91 -17.23 8.46
CA LEU A 161 7.98 -16.62 9.77
C LEU A 161 8.81 -17.49 10.71
N VAL A 162 9.66 -16.82 11.49
CA VAL A 162 10.48 -17.42 12.53
C VAL A 162 10.38 -16.54 13.77
N ARG A 163 10.13 -17.16 14.93
CA ARG A 163 10.08 -16.45 16.20
C ARG A 163 11.49 -16.04 16.65
N ARG A 164 11.61 -14.89 17.30
CA ARG A 164 12.87 -14.39 17.88
C ARG A 164 13.35 -15.26 19.04
N ASP A 165 12.43 -15.89 19.78
CA ASP A 165 12.74 -16.80 20.89
C ASP A 165 13.22 -18.19 20.44
N GLY A 166 13.33 -18.43 19.13
CA GLY A 166 13.82 -19.68 18.55
C GLY A 166 12.83 -20.83 18.62
N ARG A 167 11.62 -20.64 19.16
CA ARG A 167 10.60 -21.69 19.18
C ARG A 167 10.06 -21.95 17.78
N ALA A 168 9.82 -23.23 17.49
CA ALA A 168 9.18 -23.64 16.26
C ALA A 168 7.71 -23.20 16.25
N ILE A 169 7.24 -22.76 15.09
CA ILE A 169 5.81 -22.51 14.86
C ILE A 169 5.18 -23.84 14.47
N ALA A 170 4.11 -24.23 15.15
CA ALA A 170 3.45 -25.51 14.91
C ALA A 170 2.58 -25.48 13.64
N ALA A 171 2.38 -26.67 13.05
CA ALA A 171 1.47 -26.88 11.91
C ALA A 171 1.72 -25.91 10.74
N THR A 172 2.98 -25.81 10.34
CA THR A 172 3.43 -25.12 9.13
C THR A 172 3.84 -26.12 8.06
N SER A 173 3.62 -25.80 6.80
CA SER A 173 4.22 -26.52 5.67
C SER A 173 4.61 -25.54 4.57
N ASP A 174 5.42 -25.98 3.63
CA ASP A 174 5.72 -25.20 2.43
C ASP A 174 4.58 -25.33 1.42
N ASP A 175 4.32 -24.25 0.69
CA ASP A 175 3.35 -24.17 -0.40
C ASP A 175 3.95 -23.31 -1.51
N SER A 176 4.03 -23.88 -2.72
CA SER A 176 4.54 -23.14 -3.88
C SER A 176 3.38 -22.48 -4.60
N PHE A 177 3.47 -21.17 -4.78
CA PHE A 177 2.48 -20.37 -5.48
C PHE A 177 3.16 -19.15 -6.09
N ASP A 178 2.85 -18.87 -7.36
CA ASP A 178 3.32 -17.68 -8.08
C ASP A 178 4.85 -17.58 -8.13
N GLY A 179 5.51 -18.72 -8.40
CA GLY A 179 6.97 -18.82 -8.45
C GLY A 179 7.69 -18.59 -7.10
N LYS A 180 6.95 -18.44 -5.99
CA LYS A 180 7.48 -18.26 -4.64
C LYS A 180 7.12 -19.44 -3.75
N VAL A 181 7.95 -19.67 -2.73
CA VAL A 181 7.64 -20.60 -1.64
C VAL A 181 7.06 -19.80 -0.48
N TRP A 182 5.90 -20.23 -0.02
CA TRP A 182 5.17 -19.64 1.08
C TRP A 182 5.10 -20.60 2.26
N GLN A 183 5.26 -20.08 3.47
CA GLN A 183 5.01 -20.84 4.68
C GLN A 183 3.50 -20.82 4.96
N ARG A 184 2.85 -21.95 4.72
CA ARG A 184 1.43 -22.15 5.00
C ARG A 184 1.20 -22.42 6.47
N TRP A 185 0.27 -21.71 7.09
CA TRP A 185 -0.26 -22.00 8.41
C TRP A 185 -1.68 -22.54 8.26
N SER A 186 -1.88 -23.78 8.74
CA SER A 186 -3.22 -24.37 8.80
C SER A 186 -3.84 -24.10 10.16
N ARG A 187 -4.87 -23.25 10.18
CA ARG A 187 -5.59 -22.85 11.39
C ARG A 187 -7.09 -22.86 11.08
N HIS A 188 -7.66 -24.05 11.06
CA HIS A 188 -9.08 -24.21 10.76
C HIS A 188 -9.96 -23.56 11.82
N ARG A 189 -11.07 -22.97 11.36
CA ARG A 189 -12.15 -22.51 12.23
C ARG A 189 -12.79 -23.73 12.91
N THR A 190 -13.11 -23.58 14.19
CA THR A 190 -13.76 -24.64 14.98
C THR A 190 -15.26 -24.57 14.82
N SER A 191 -15.97 -25.67 15.07
CA SER A 191 -17.45 -25.68 15.11
C SER A 191 -18.06 -24.69 16.10
N ALA A 192 -17.33 -24.31 17.16
CA ALA A 192 -17.74 -23.29 18.12
C ALA A 192 -17.63 -21.85 17.58
N ASN A 193 -16.79 -21.63 16.56
CA ASN A 193 -16.56 -20.32 15.94
C ASN A 193 -16.44 -20.50 14.41
N PRO A 194 -17.52 -20.93 13.73
CA PRO A 194 -17.49 -21.21 12.31
C PRO A 194 -17.40 -19.91 11.51
N TRP A 195 -17.09 -20.03 10.22
CA TRP A 195 -17.36 -18.95 9.26
C TRP A 195 -18.84 -18.61 9.28
N ARG A 196 -19.17 -17.32 9.22
CA ARG A 196 -20.54 -16.81 9.22
C ARG A 196 -20.86 -16.25 7.83
N PRO A 197 -21.56 -17.02 6.97
CA PRO A 197 -21.97 -16.55 5.65
C PRO A 197 -22.72 -15.21 5.73
N GLY A 198 -22.39 -14.28 4.85
CA GLY A 198 -22.95 -12.92 4.83
C GLY A 198 -22.51 -12.00 5.98
N LEU A 199 -21.60 -12.43 6.86
CA LEU A 199 -21.03 -11.60 7.93
C LEU A 199 -19.50 -11.58 7.95
N ASP A 200 -18.86 -12.70 7.60
CA ASP A 200 -17.41 -12.78 7.51
C ASP A 200 -16.94 -12.42 6.09
N SER A 201 -15.79 -11.74 6.02
CA SER A 201 -15.17 -11.23 4.79
C SER A 201 -13.65 -11.33 4.91
N LEU A 202 -12.88 -10.82 3.94
CA LEU A 202 -11.42 -10.76 4.04
C LEU A 202 -11.01 -9.99 5.29
N SER A 203 -11.68 -8.87 5.56
CA SER A 203 -11.39 -8.02 6.72
C SER A 203 -11.45 -8.79 8.04
N THR A 204 -12.50 -9.59 8.26
CA THR A 204 -12.67 -10.37 9.49
C THR A 204 -11.72 -11.56 9.55
N HIS A 205 -11.35 -12.13 8.39
CA HIS A 205 -10.33 -13.17 8.32
C HIS A 205 -8.93 -12.62 8.66
N PHE A 206 -8.56 -11.44 8.16
CA PHE A 206 -7.27 -10.82 8.48
C PHE A 206 -7.17 -10.38 9.95
N ALA A 207 -8.28 -9.92 10.55
CA ALA A 207 -8.34 -9.71 12.00
C ALA A 207 -8.08 -11.00 12.79
N LEU A 208 -8.55 -12.15 12.29
CA LEU A 208 -8.28 -13.45 12.87
C LEU A 208 -6.82 -13.90 12.68
N ILE A 209 -6.21 -13.59 11.52
CA ILE A 209 -4.78 -13.81 11.27
C ILE A 209 -3.92 -13.05 12.29
N ASP A 210 -4.23 -11.78 12.57
CA ASP A 210 -3.50 -10.99 13.57
C ASP A 210 -3.60 -11.61 14.96
N ASP A 211 -4.78 -12.11 15.35
CA ASP A 211 -4.94 -12.85 16.60
C ASP A 211 -4.15 -14.16 16.61
N TRP A 212 -4.06 -14.89 15.49
CA TRP A 212 -3.20 -16.08 15.38
C TRP A 212 -1.72 -15.74 15.57
N LEU A 213 -1.23 -14.67 14.93
CA LEU A 213 0.15 -14.20 15.08
C LEU A 213 0.44 -13.85 16.54
N ALA A 214 -0.42 -13.05 17.16
CA ALA A 214 -0.27 -12.68 18.57
C ALA A 214 -0.35 -13.89 19.52
N ARG A 215 -1.28 -14.83 19.28
CA ARG A 215 -1.41 -16.07 20.06
C ARG A 215 -0.19 -16.95 19.95
N GLU A 216 0.39 -17.07 18.77
CA GLU A 216 1.58 -17.90 18.56
C GLU A 216 2.75 -17.39 19.41
N LEU A 217 2.95 -16.07 19.51
CA LEU A 217 3.99 -15.48 20.37
C LEU A 217 3.74 -15.67 21.88
N ARG A 218 2.48 -15.87 22.29
CA ARG A 218 2.13 -16.17 23.70
C ARG A 218 2.34 -17.62 24.08
N LYS A 219 2.48 -18.54 23.12
CA LYS A 219 2.77 -19.94 23.42
C LYS A 219 4.18 -20.05 24.01
N GLY A 220 4.24 -20.58 25.24
CA GLY A 220 5.47 -20.90 25.97
C GLY A 220 6.20 -22.12 25.44
#